data_AF-A0A0A0M143-F1
#
_entry.id   AF-A0A0A0M143-F1
#
_cell.length_a   1.000
_cell.length_b   1.000
_cell.length_c   1.000
_cell.angle_alpha   90.00
_cell.angle_beta   90.00
_cell.angle_gamma   90.00
#
_symmetry.space_group_name_H-M   'P 1'
#
loop_
_entity.id
_entity.type
_entity.pdbx_description
1 polymer ?
#
loop_
_entity_poly.entity_id
_entity_poly.type
_entity_poly.pdbx_seq_one_letter_code
_entity_poly.pdbx_strand_id
1 'polypeptide(L)'
;MLTNSGKNKFLCKGFSTPPPSWKWKPFRLPKTAPFSESKRLSPNFANKSDLFHVIHKVPAGDSPYVKAKQVQLIDKDPNRAVSLFWAAINAGDRVDSALKDMAVVMKQLDRSDEAIEAIKSFRHLCPYDSQESIDNVLIELYKRSGRIEEEIDMLQCKLKQIEDGTVFGGKRTKAARSQGKKVQITVEQEKSRVLGNLAWAFLQLDNIYIAEEYYRNNSQVFKGADFCLQESFVSRVR
;
A
#
# COMPACT_ATOMS: atom_id res chain seq x y z
N MET A 1 -51.56 -70.04 -20.93
CA MET A 1 -50.47 -70.29 -19.96
C MET A 1 -50.09 -68.96 -19.30
N LEU A 2 -49.98 -68.96 -17.97
CA LEU A 2 -49.55 -67.86 -17.08
C LEU A 2 -48.10 -67.42 -17.41
N THR A 3 -47.69 -66.16 -17.29
CA THR A 3 -47.31 -65.37 -16.08
C THR A 3 -46.98 -63.94 -16.59
N ASN A 4 -47.37 -62.78 -16.02
CA ASN A 4 -47.27 -62.12 -14.72
C ASN A 4 -45.87 -61.56 -14.33
N SER A 5 -45.71 -60.23 -14.48
CA SER A 5 -44.92 -59.26 -13.66
C SER A 5 -44.82 -57.94 -14.45
N GLY A 6 -45.10 -56.71 -14.01
CA GLY A 6 -45.52 -56.13 -12.75
C GLY A 6 -45.25 -54.60 -12.83
N LYS A 7 -46.31 -53.77 -12.82
CA LYS A 7 -46.53 -52.43 -12.20
C LYS A 7 -45.34 -51.41 -12.15
N ASN A 8 -45.47 -50.09 -12.33
CA ASN A 8 -46.59 -49.14 -12.40
C ASN A 8 -46.03 -47.72 -12.72
N LYS A 9 -46.75 -46.98 -13.57
CA LYS A 9 -47.22 -45.58 -13.46
C LYS A 9 -46.28 -44.40 -13.10
N PHE A 10 -46.27 -43.46 -14.05
CA PHE A 10 -46.03 -42.01 -14.01
C PHE A 10 -46.38 -41.28 -12.71
N LEU A 11 -45.55 -40.30 -12.32
CA LEU A 11 -45.98 -38.93 -12.00
C LEU A 11 -44.82 -37.91 -12.02
N CYS A 12 -45.09 -36.75 -12.61
CA CYS A 12 -44.23 -35.55 -12.65
C CYS A 12 -44.18 -34.80 -11.30
N LYS A 13 -43.03 -34.19 -11.00
CA LYS A 13 -42.76 -33.10 -10.02
C LYS A 13 -41.35 -32.58 -10.35
N GLY A 14 -41.01 -31.31 -10.51
CA GLY A 14 -41.70 -30.02 -10.43
C GLY A 14 -40.61 -28.96 -10.49
N PHE A 15 -40.63 -28.07 -11.48
CA PHE A 15 -39.79 -26.86 -11.54
C PHE A 15 -40.47 -25.74 -10.76
N SER A 16 -39.74 -25.02 -9.91
CA SER A 16 -40.16 -23.67 -9.46
C SER A 16 -38.99 -22.87 -8.90
N THR A 17 -38.53 -21.88 -9.65
CA THR A 17 -37.79 -20.71 -9.17
C THR A 17 -38.61 -19.47 -9.52
N PRO A 18 -39.04 -18.64 -8.56
CA PRO A 18 -39.67 -17.36 -8.85
C PRO A 18 -38.64 -16.22 -9.06
N PRO A 19 -39.00 -15.14 -9.79
CA PRO A 19 -38.10 -14.10 -10.27
C PRO A 19 -37.83 -12.98 -9.23
N PRO A 20 -36.77 -12.17 -9.40
CA PRO A 20 -36.47 -11.05 -8.49
C PRO A 20 -37.37 -9.85 -8.81
N SER A 21 -38.05 -9.31 -7.79
CA SER A 21 -38.80 -8.05 -7.89
C SER A 21 -38.08 -6.94 -7.13
N TRP A 22 -37.72 -5.88 -7.87
CA TRP A 22 -37.21 -4.61 -7.33
C TRP A 22 -38.39 -3.64 -7.21
N LYS A 23 -38.65 -3.08 -6.02
CA LYS A 23 -39.36 -1.79 -5.84
C LYS A 23 -38.88 -1.04 -4.60
N TRP A 24 -38.50 0.22 -4.80
CA TRP A 24 -38.24 1.23 -3.77
C TRP A 24 -39.55 1.76 -3.15
N LYS A 25 -39.51 2.23 -1.88
CA LYS A 25 -40.18 3.44 -1.32
C LYS A 25 -39.99 3.56 0.23
N PRO A 26 -40.25 4.72 0.87
CA PRO A 26 -39.28 5.34 1.80
C PRO A 26 -39.78 5.69 3.23
N PHE A 27 -38.84 6.20 4.05
CA PHE A 27 -38.91 7.03 5.28
C PHE A 27 -39.71 6.58 6.52
N ARG A 28 -39.04 6.65 7.69
CA ARG A 28 -39.50 7.38 8.89
C ARG A 28 -38.34 7.74 9.84
N LEU A 29 -38.27 9.03 10.21
CA LEU A 29 -37.41 9.63 11.26
C LEU A 29 -37.90 9.27 12.68
N PRO A 30 -37.06 9.53 13.70
CA PRO A 30 -37.48 10.46 14.76
C PRO A 30 -36.55 11.69 14.94
N LYS A 31 -37.17 12.85 15.25
CA LYS A 31 -36.57 14.08 15.81
C LYS A 31 -36.07 13.81 17.25
N THR A 32 -35.05 14.45 17.80
CA THR A 32 -35.00 15.86 18.25
C THR A 32 -33.55 16.24 18.65
N ALA A 33 -33.14 17.50 18.41
CA ALA A 33 -31.84 18.13 18.74
C ALA A 33 -31.79 18.57 20.25
N PRO A 34 -30.72 19.16 20.85
CA PRO A 34 -29.65 19.97 20.24
C PRO A 34 -28.22 19.80 20.80
N PHE A 35 -27.35 20.57 20.15
CA PHE A 35 -25.91 20.77 20.29
C PHE A 35 -25.54 21.62 21.52
N SER A 36 -24.60 21.17 22.36
CA SER A 36 -23.43 21.91 22.87
C SER A 36 -22.90 21.30 24.17
N GLU A 37 -21.62 20.95 24.22
CA GLU A 37 -20.76 21.32 25.35
C GLU A 37 -19.29 21.17 24.96
N SER A 38 -18.56 22.27 25.10
CA SER A 38 -17.11 22.34 25.07
C SER A 38 -16.62 22.18 26.50
N LYS A 39 -15.70 21.24 26.79
CA LYS A 39 -14.52 21.41 27.67
C LYS A 39 -13.89 20.08 28.15
N ARG A 40 -12.56 20.03 27.97
CA ARG A 40 -11.52 19.61 28.94
C ARG A 40 -11.38 18.11 29.31
N LEU A 41 -10.30 17.55 28.77
CA LEU A 41 -9.21 16.79 29.41
C LEU A 41 -9.46 15.98 30.71
N SER A 42 -9.04 14.70 30.59
CA SER A 42 -8.41 13.81 31.61
C SER A 42 -9.33 12.78 32.31
N PRO A 43 -8.77 11.67 32.84
CA PRO A 43 -8.44 10.43 32.12
C PRO A 43 -9.07 9.19 32.81
N ASN A 44 -8.74 7.96 32.36
CA ASN A 44 -8.89 6.68 33.09
C ASN A 44 -10.04 5.71 32.72
N PHE A 45 -10.42 5.56 31.44
CA PHE A 45 -11.18 4.36 31.01
C PHE A 45 -10.72 3.73 29.67
N ALA A 46 -9.60 4.18 29.08
CA ALA A 46 -9.17 3.77 27.73
C ALA A 46 -8.34 2.48 27.65
N ASN A 47 -7.90 1.90 28.78
CA ASN A 47 -6.86 0.86 28.73
C ASN A 47 -7.35 -0.56 28.37
N LYS A 48 -8.67 -0.82 28.32
CA LYS A 48 -9.18 -2.14 27.91
C LYS A 48 -9.45 -2.23 26.41
N SER A 49 -10.08 -1.22 25.81
CA SER A 49 -10.36 -1.22 24.37
C SER A 49 -9.09 -1.22 23.53
N ASP A 50 -8.06 -0.46 23.93
CA ASP A 50 -6.77 -0.46 23.23
C ASP A 50 -6.03 -1.79 23.36
N LEU A 51 -6.13 -2.47 24.50
CA LEU A 51 -5.50 -3.77 24.68
C LEU A 51 -6.15 -4.82 23.77
N PHE A 52 -7.49 -4.85 23.68
CA PHE A 52 -8.19 -5.74 22.76
C PHE A 52 -7.91 -5.39 21.28
N HIS A 53 -7.73 -4.11 20.93
CA HIS A 53 -7.36 -3.70 19.57
C HIS A 53 -5.92 -4.03 19.19
N VAL A 54 -5.01 -4.12 20.17
CA VAL A 54 -3.60 -4.47 19.95
C VAL A 54 -3.39 -5.98 19.91
N ILE A 55 -4.11 -6.74 20.76
CA ILE A 55 -4.07 -8.22 20.78
C ILE A 55 -4.48 -8.83 19.43
N HIS A 56 -5.40 -8.21 18.69
CA HIS A 56 -5.81 -8.70 17.36
C HIS A 56 -4.92 -8.25 16.20
N LYS A 57 -3.93 -7.38 16.41
CA LYS A 57 -3.00 -6.90 15.36
C LYS A 57 -1.65 -7.63 15.34
N VAL A 58 -1.38 -8.45 16.35
CA VAL A 58 -0.15 -9.22 16.46
C VAL A 58 -0.39 -10.61 15.88
N PRO A 59 0.43 -11.08 14.93
CA PRO A 59 0.30 -12.46 14.42
C PRO A 59 0.49 -13.46 15.57
N ALA A 60 -0.29 -14.54 15.61
CA ALA A 60 -0.06 -15.60 16.60
C ALA A 60 1.21 -16.39 16.25
N GLY A 61 2.15 -16.53 17.19
CA GLY A 61 3.38 -17.31 17.04
C GLY A 61 4.59 -16.73 17.78
N ASP A 62 5.66 -17.52 17.93
CA ASP A 62 6.89 -17.15 18.64
C ASP A 62 8.06 -16.75 17.74
N SER A 63 7.75 -16.51 16.45
CA SER A 63 8.73 -16.16 15.43
C SER A 63 9.48 -14.86 15.77
N PRO A 64 10.78 -14.74 15.49
CA PRO A 64 11.56 -13.51 15.70
C PRO A 64 10.86 -12.23 15.19
N TYR A 65 10.24 -12.28 14.01
CA TYR A 65 9.48 -11.17 13.44
C TYR A 65 8.22 -10.83 14.27
N VAL A 66 7.51 -11.84 14.77
CA VAL A 66 6.31 -11.63 15.60
C VAL A 66 6.69 -10.96 16.92
N LYS A 67 7.80 -11.37 17.53
CA LYS A 67 8.36 -10.73 18.72
C LYS A 67 8.74 -9.27 18.46
N ALA A 68 9.34 -8.98 17.30
CA ALA A 68 9.64 -7.60 16.90
C ALA A 68 8.37 -6.74 16.78
N LYS A 69 7.33 -7.27 16.11
CA LYS A 69 6.02 -6.59 15.95
C LYS A 69 5.33 -6.36 17.30
N GLN A 70 5.41 -7.33 18.21
CA GLN A 70 4.89 -7.23 19.57
C GLN A 70 5.56 -6.08 20.33
N VAL A 71 6.89 -6.02 20.32
CA VAL A 71 7.64 -4.95 20.98
C VAL A 71 7.33 -3.58 20.36
N GLN A 72 7.22 -3.51 19.04
CA GLN A 72 6.88 -2.28 18.32
C GLN A 72 5.50 -1.73 18.74
N LEU A 73 4.48 -2.59 18.86
CA LEU A 73 3.09 -2.16 19.07
C LEU A 73 2.66 -2.13 20.55
N ILE A 74 3.18 -3.03 21.37
CA ILE A 74 2.80 -3.20 22.78
C ILE A 74 3.78 -2.48 23.69
N ASP A 75 5.05 -2.89 23.66
CA ASP A 75 6.09 -2.36 24.56
C ASP A 75 6.45 -0.91 24.18
N LYS A 76 6.16 -0.50 22.94
CA LYS A 76 6.43 0.83 22.38
C LYS A 76 7.89 1.26 22.53
N ASP A 77 8.80 0.30 22.44
CA ASP A 77 10.24 0.52 22.46
C ASP A 77 10.80 0.38 21.03
N PRO A 78 11.00 1.49 20.30
CA PRO A 78 11.44 1.44 18.90
C PRO A 78 12.89 0.94 18.76
N ASN A 79 13.76 1.20 19.74
CA ASN A 79 15.16 0.76 19.68
C ASN A 79 15.28 -0.76 19.86
N ARG A 80 14.53 -1.32 20.80
CA ARG A 80 14.44 -2.76 20.99
C ARG A 80 13.71 -3.45 19.84
N ALA A 81 12.68 -2.82 19.29
CA ALA A 81 12.00 -3.33 18.09
C ALA A 81 12.96 -3.44 16.90
N VAL A 82 13.78 -2.41 16.64
CA VAL A 82 14.82 -2.45 15.60
C VAL A 82 15.78 -3.61 15.81
N SER A 83 16.25 -3.82 17.04
CA SER A 83 17.15 -4.92 17.38
C SER A 83 16.53 -6.30 17.09
N LEU A 84 15.23 -6.45 17.35
CA LEU A 84 14.49 -7.69 17.06
C LEU A 84 14.21 -7.88 15.56
N PHE A 85 13.97 -6.80 14.81
CA PHE A 85 13.86 -6.89 13.35
C PHE A 85 15.18 -7.33 12.71
N TRP A 86 16.32 -6.84 13.19
CA TRP A 86 17.64 -7.33 12.78
C TRP A 86 17.81 -8.83 13.02
N ALA A 87 17.40 -9.30 14.20
CA ALA A 87 17.44 -10.73 14.51
C ALA A 87 16.53 -11.54 13.57
N ALA A 88 15.35 -11.02 13.22
CA ALA A 88 14.45 -11.68 12.27
C ALA A 88 15.04 -11.75 10.86
N ILE A 89 15.65 -10.67 10.37
CA ILE A 89 16.33 -10.63 9.06
C ILE A 89 17.46 -11.66 9.00
N ASN A 90 18.32 -11.69 10.02
CA ASN A 90 19.44 -12.63 10.09
C ASN A 90 18.98 -14.09 10.22
N ALA A 91 17.83 -14.33 10.86
CA ALA A 91 17.21 -15.66 10.94
C ALA A 91 16.46 -16.06 9.66
N GLY A 92 16.35 -15.18 8.66
CA GLY A 92 15.55 -15.40 7.45
C GLY A 92 14.04 -15.38 7.68
N ASP A 93 13.58 -14.91 8.85
CA ASP A 93 12.16 -14.88 9.21
C ASP A 93 11.48 -13.65 8.62
N ARG A 94 10.71 -13.88 7.55
CA ARG A 94 9.89 -12.86 6.87
C ARG A 94 10.69 -11.58 6.55
N VAL A 95 11.86 -11.77 5.94
CA VAL A 95 12.85 -10.71 5.67
C VAL A 95 12.22 -9.47 5.02
N ASP A 96 11.34 -9.65 4.03
CA ASP A 96 10.68 -8.55 3.33
C ASP A 96 9.79 -7.70 4.25
N SER A 97 9.03 -8.36 5.14
CA SER A 97 8.13 -7.73 6.10
C SER A 97 8.95 -7.07 7.21
N ALA A 98 9.97 -7.76 7.71
CA ALA A 98 10.88 -7.25 8.74
C ALA A 98 11.61 -5.99 8.27
N LEU A 99 12.14 -5.97 7.04
CA LEU A 99 12.80 -4.80 6.46
C LEU A 99 11.86 -3.60 6.33
N LYS A 100 10.63 -3.80 5.84
CA LYS A 100 9.65 -2.71 5.70
C LYS A 100 9.26 -2.12 7.05
N ASP A 101 8.95 -2.96 8.03
CA ASP A 101 8.57 -2.49 9.36
C ASP A 101 9.76 -1.83 10.07
N MET A 102 10.97 -2.39 9.96
CA MET A 102 12.19 -1.80 10.50
C MET A 102 12.45 -0.43 9.90
N ALA A 103 12.27 -0.26 8.58
CA ALA A 103 12.43 1.02 7.91
C ALA A 103 11.46 2.08 8.45
N VAL A 104 10.19 1.71 8.70
CA VAL A 104 9.21 2.62 9.32
C VAL A 104 9.65 3.05 10.72
N VAL A 105 10.12 2.11 11.54
CA VAL A 105 10.60 2.43 12.90
C VAL A 105 11.88 3.29 12.86
N MET A 106 12.85 2.94 12.02
CA MET A 106 14.08 3.71 11.86
C MET A 106 13.81 5.12 11.34
N LYS A 107 12.84 5.29 10.43
CA LYS A 107 12.38 6.60 9.96
C LYS A 107 11.82 7.45 11.11
N GLN A 108 11.08 6.85 12.05
CA GLN A 108 10.57 7.55 13.24
C GLN A 108 11.68 7.97 14.22
N LEU A 109 12.79 7.24 14.23
CA LEU A 109 13.97 7.54 15.04
C LEU A 109 14.95 8.51 14.35
N ASP A 110 14.58 9.05 13.18
CA ASP A 110 15.44 9.85 12.30
C ASP A 110 16.76 9.14 11.89
N ARG A 111 16.76 7.80 11.88
CA ARG A 111 17.88 6.94 11.47
C ARG A 111 17.69 6.43 10.03
N SER A 112 17.33 7.33 9.13
CA SER A 112 16.95 6.96 7.75
C SER A 112 18.13 6.38 6.95
N ASP A 113 19.35 6.86 7.17
CA ASP A 113 20.54 6.38 6.46
C ASP A 113 20.88 4.92 6.79
N GLU A 114 20.74 4.54 8.07
CA GLU A 114 20.91 3.14 8.48
C GLU A 114 19.86 2.22 7.85
N ALA A 115 18.60 2.70 7.75
CA ALA A 115 17.55 1.97 7.09
C ALA A 115 17.85 1.76 5.59
N ILE A 116 18.38 2.79 4.93
CA ILE A 116 18.78 2.73 3.53
C ILE A 116 19.86 1.67 3.31
N GLU A 117 20.94 1.70 4.11
CA GLU A 117 22.02 0.74 3.95
C GLU A 117 21.60 -0.69 4.31
N ALA A 118 20.71 -0.86 5.30
CA ALA A 118 20.10 -2.15 5.59
C ALA A 118 19.29 -2.67 4.39
N ILE A 119 18.39 -1.87 3.81
CA ILE A 119 17.60 -2.29 2.65
C ILE A 119 18.52 -2.65 1.49
N LYS A 120 19.52 -1.82 1.15
CA LYS A 120 20.48 -2.12 0.08
C LYS A 120 21.19 -3.45 0.31
N SER A 121 21.55 -3.74 1.55
CA SER A 121 22.25 -4.97 1.93
C SER A 121 21.37 -6.21 1.80
N PHE A 122 20.10 -6.16 2.20
CA PHE A 122 19.24 -7.36 2.30
C PHE A 122 18.18 -7.49 1.21
N ARG A 123 18.00 -6.47 0.35
CA ARG A 123 17.01 -6.47 -0.72
C ARG A 123 17.08 -7.72 -1.62
N HIS A 124 18.28 -8.23 -1.89
CA HIS A 124 18.48 -9.42 -2.71
C HIS A 124 17.92 -10.71 -2.09
N LEU A 125 17.69 -10.75 -0.77
CA LEU A 125 17.09 -11.87 -0.07
C LEU A 125 15.55 -11.87 -0.13
N CYS A 126 14.95 -10.78 -0.60
CA CYS A 126 13.49 -10.64 -0.64
C CYS A 126 12.89 -11.29 -1.89
N PRO A 127 11.70 -11.91 -1.79
CA PRO A 127 11.04 -12.53 -2.93
C PRO A 127 10.71 -11.50 -4.00
N TYR A 128 10.70 -11.93 -5.26
CA TYR A 128 10.45 -11.09 -6.44
C TYR A 128 9.19 -10.22 -6.30
N ASP A 129 8.08 -10.80 -5.84
CA ASP A 129 6.79 -10.11 -5.65
C ASP A 129 6.87 -8.94 -4.64
N SER A 130 7.87 -8.95 -3.75
CA SER A 130 8.08 -7.91 -2.74
C SER A 130 9.08 -6.84 -3.17
N GLN A 131 9.89 -7.08 -4.21
CA GLN A 131 10.94 -6.17 -4.66
C GLN A 131 10.39 -4.78 -4.96
N GLU A 132 9.30 -4.69 -5.72
CA GLU A 132 8.69 -3.39 -6.04
C GLU A 132 8.25 -2.63 -4.77
N SER A 133 7.71 -3.34 -3.78
CA SER A 133 7.29 -2.70 -2.53
C SER A 133 8.48 -2.23 -1.69
N ILE A 134 9.61 -2.93 -1.74
CA ILE A 134 10.85 -2.54 -1.07
C ILE A 134 11.47 -1.33 -1.77
N ASP A 135 11.45 -1.29 -3.11
CA ASP A 135 11.93 -0.16 -3.90
C ASP A 135 11.15 1.12 -3.59
N ASN A 136 9.82 1.01 -3.47
CA ASN A 136 9.00 2.15 -3.11
C ASN A 136 9.33 2.68 -1.70
N VAL A 137 9.63 1.80 -0.73
CA VAL A 137 10.08 2.20 0.62
C VAL A 137 11.47 2.85 0.55
N LEU A 138 12.38 2.31 -0.26
CA LEU A 138 13.73 2.86 -0.42
C LEU A 138 13.72 4.27 -1.03
N ILE A 139 12.88 4.49 -2.06
CA ILE A 139 12.64 5.82 -2.65
C ILE A 139 12.10 6.78 -1.58
N GLU A 140 11.16 6.34 -0.73
CA GLU A 140 10.62 7.17 0.34
C GLU A 140 11.69 7.56 1.38
N LEU A 141 12.64 6.66 1.68
CA LEU A 141 13.76 6.95 2.56
C LEU A 141 14.72 7.96 1.93
N TYR A 142 15.06 7.83 0.64
CA TYR A 142 15.90 8.81 -0.06
C TYR A 142 15.31 10.22 -0.03
N LYS A 143 14.00 10.34 -0.26
CA LYS A 143 13.27 11.61 -0.11
C LYS A 143 13.40 12.20 1.29
N ARG A 144 13.39 11.36 2.32
CA ARG A 144 13.49 11.79 3.71
C ARG A 144 14.91 12.19 4.11
N SER A 145 15.92 11.50 3.59
CA SER A 145 17.34 11.75 3.90
C SER A 145 17.98 12.84 3.01
N GLY A 146 17.29 13.33 1.98
CA GLY A 146 17.83 14.31 1.04
C GLY A 146 18.82 13.73 0.02
N ARG A 147 18.82 12.40 -0.15
CA ARG A 147 19.65 11.65 -1.11
C ARG A 147 19.02 11.68 -2.51
N ILE A 148 18.93 12.88 -3.08
CA ILE A 148 18.16 13.16 -4.30
C ILE A 148 18.79 12.48 -5.52
N GLU A 149 20.11 12.37 -5.58
CA GLU A 149 20.79 11.69 -6.70
C GLU A 149 20.45 10.20 -6.76
N GLU A 150 20.51 9.50 -5.62
CA GLU A 150 20.13 8.08 -5.56
C GLU A 150 18.63 7.87 -5.82
N GLU A 151 17.78 8.81 -5.42
CA GLU A 151 16.37 8.82 -5.80
C GLU A 151 16.21 8.89 -7.33
N ILE A 152 16.91 9.81 -7.99
CA ILE A 152 16.84 10.00 -9.45
C ILE A 152 17.29 8.74 -10.18
N ASP A 153 18.44 8.19 -9.82
CA ASP A 153 18.99 6.98 -10.46
C ASP A 153 18.01 5.80 -10.38
N MET A 154 17.39 5.62 -9.21
CA MET A 154 16.41 4.57 -8.99
C MET A 154 15.13 4.78 -9.81
N LEU A 155 14.64 6.02 -9.87
CA LEU A 155 13.46 6.38 -10.66
C LEU A 155 13.71 6.26 -12.17
N GLN A 156 14.90 6.63 -12.66
CA GLN A 156 15.29 6.44 -14.06
C GLN A 156 15.38 4.96 -14.42
N CYS A 157 15.98 4.14 -13.56
CA CYS A 157 16.02 2.69 -13.75
C CYS A 157 14.60 2.10 -13.81
N LYS A 158 13.71 2.54 -12.92
CA LYS A 158 12.30 2.11 -12.93
C LYS A 158 11.55 2.56 -14.19
N LEU A 159 11.79 3.78 -14.68
CA LEU A 159 11.22 4.28 -15.93
C LEU A 159 11.64 3.40 -17.11
N LYS A 160 12.93 3.09 -17.22
CA LYS A 160 13.47 2.22 -18.26
C LYS A 160 12.84 0.82 -18.24
N GLN A 161 12.68 0.22 -17.06
CA GLN A 161 12.04 -1.10 -16.94
C GLN A 161 10.56 -1.08 -17.36
N ILE A 162 9.86 0.04 -17.16
CA ILE A 162 8.48 0.22 -17.63
C ILE A 162 8.44 0.33 -19.16
N GLU A 163 9.36 1.10 -19.75
CA GLU A 163 9.47 1.29 -21.20
C GLU A 163 9.88 0.01 -21.94
N ASP A 164 10.79 -0.77 -21.35
CA ASP A 164 11.20 -2.08 -21.85
C ASP A 164 10.11 -3.16 -21.67
N GLY A 165 9.00 -2.83 -21.01
CA GLY A 165 7.88 -3.75 -20.75
C GLY A 165 8.19 -4.86 -19.74
N THR A 166 9.36 -4.82 -19.09
CA THR A 166 9.85 -5.83 -18.14
C THR A 166 8.94 -5.91 -16.89
N VAL A 167 8.47 -4.76 -16.41
CA VAL A 167 7.64 -4.68 -15.18
C VAL A 167 6.25 -5.31 -15.37
N PHE A 168 5.70 -5.30 -16.59
CA PHE A 168 4.34 -5.76 -16.84
C PHE A 168 4.25 -7.11 -17.55
N GLY A 169 5.40 -7.74 -17.86
CA GLY A 169 5.44 -9.02 -18.57
C GLY A 169 4.67 -8.98 -19.91
N GLY A 170 4.74 -7.85 -20.61
CA GLY A 170 4.01 -7.61 -21.86
C GLY A 170 2.51 -7.29 -21.72
N LYS A 171 1.96 -7.21 -20.50
CA LYS A 171 0.56 -6.81 -20.27
C LYS A 171 0.42 -5.29 -20.19
N ARG A 172 -0.75 -4.76 -20.55
CA ARG A 172 -1.04 -3.31 -20.44
C ARG A 172 -1.41 -2.88 -19.01
N THR A 173 -1.76 -3.81 -18.14
CA THR A 173 -2.19 -3.52 -16.77
C THR A 173 -1.64 -4.54 -15.77
N LYS A 174 -1.35 -4.08 -14.55
CA LYS A 174 -1.00 -4.92 -13.41
C LYS A 174 -2.04 -4.76 -12.31
N ALA A 175 -2.34 -5.85 -11.61
CA ALA A 175 -3.21 -5.80 -10.45
C ALA A 175 -2.41 -5.29 -9.25
N ALA A 176 -2.89 -4.24 -8.62
CA ALA A 176 -2.36 -3.68 -7.38
C ALA A 176 -3.45 -3.67 -6.29
N ARG A 177 -3.04 -3.36 -5.06
CA ARG A 177 -3.97 -3.07 -3.97
C ARG A 177 -3.75 -1.67 -3.47
N SER A 178 -4.81 -0.87 -3.44
CA SER A 178 -4.84 0.44 -2.80
C SER A 178 -5.99 0.45 -1.79
N GLN A 179 -5.71 0.81 -0.54
CA GLN A 179 -6.69 0.87 0.56
C GLN A 179 -7.56 -0.40 0.69
N GLY A 180 -6.95 -1.58 0.52
CA GLY A 180 -7.65 -2.88 0.59
C GLY A 180 -8.49 -3.24 -0.64
N LYS A 181 -8.62 -2.35 -1.62
CA LYS A 181 -9.32 -2.60 -2.89
C LYS A 181 -8.33 -3.03 -3.97
N LYS A 182 -8.70 -4.03 -4.78
CA LYS A 182 -7.92 -4.45 -5.95
C LYS A 182 -8.15 -3.43 -7.07
N VAL A 183 -7.08 -2.78 -7.50
CA VAL A 183 -7.09 -1.78 -8.58
C VAL A 183 -6.23 -2.30 -9.71
N GLN A 184 -6.59 -2.01 -10.96
CA GLN A 184 -5.70 -2.24 -12.09
C GLN A 184 -4.92 -0.97 -12.36
N ILE A 185 -3.60 -1.05 -12.33
CA ILE A 185 -2.70 0.05 -12.68
C ILE A 185 -2.24 -0.19 -14.11
N THR A 186 -2.42 0.80 -14.99
CA THR A 186 -1.94 0.72 -16.38
C THR A 186 -0.45 1.07 -16.49
N VAL A 187 0.18 0.65 -17.58
CA VAL A 187 1.58 1.04 -17.89
C VAL A 187 1.72 2.56 -17.91
N GLU A 188 0.76 3.25 -18.52
CA GLU A 188 0.73 4.71 -18.66
C GLU A 188 0.60 5.40 -17.29
N GLN A 189 -0.27 4.88 -16.41
CA GLN A 189 -0.43 5.41 -15.05
C GLN A 189 0.86 5.28 -14.24
N GLU A 190 1.53 4.14 -14.30
CA GLU A 190 2.79 3.93 -13.59
C GLU A 190 3.91 4.78 -14.18
N LYS A 191 3.98 4.91 -15.52
CA LYS A 191 4.92 5.79 -16.20
C LYS A 191 4.76 7.24 -15.75
N SER A 192 3.52 7.76 -15.75
CA SER A 192 3.23 9.12 -15.28
C SER A 192 3.58 9.35 -13.82
N ARG A 193 3.36 8.36 -12.95
CA ARG A 193 3.77 8.44 -11.55
C ARG A 193 5.29 8.57 -11.41
N VAL A 194 6.05 7.80 -12.18
CA VAL A 194 7.53 7.86 -12.17
C VAL A 194 8.03 9.17 -12.76
N LEU A 195 7.48 9.64 -13.89
CA LEU A 195 7.84 10.92 -14.51
C LEU A 195 7.57 12.10 -13.56
N GLY A 196 6.42 12.09 -12.86
CA GLY A 196 6.10 13.12 -11.88
C GLY A 196 7.06 13.14 -10.68
N ASN A 197 7.47 11.96 -10.20
CA ASN A 197 8.49 11.87 -9.15
C ASN A 197 9.86 12.37 -9.62
N LEU A 198 10.28 12.04 -10.84
CA LEU A 198 11.53 12.53 -11.43
C LEU A 198 11.51 14.05 -11.54
N ALA A 199 10.43 14.62 -12.06
CA ALA A 199 10.28 16.06 -12.17
C ALA A 199 10.39 16.75 -10.80
N TRP A 200 9.77 16.18 -9.77
CA TRP A 200 9.87 16.69 -8.40
C TRP A 200 11.30 16.58 -7.84
N ALA A 201 12.01 15.49 -8.09
CA ALA A 201 13.39 15.31 -7.65
C ALA A 201 14.34 16.31 -8.33
N PHE A 202 14.21 16.54 -9.64
CA PHE A 202 14.98 17.56 -10.36
C PHE A 202 14.66 18.98 -9.90
N LEU A 203 13.43 19.24 -9.48
CA LEU A 203 13.06 20.51 -8.86
C LEU A 203 13.77 20.72 -7.51
N GLN A 204 14.07 19.65 -6.75
CA GLN A 204 14.88 19.78 -5.52
C GLN A 204 16.36 20.09 -5.81
N LEU A 205 16.85 19.79 -7.01
CA LEU A 205 18.20 20.13 -7.47
C LEU A 205 18.27 21.50 -8.18
N ASP A 206 17.21 22.31 -8.12
CA ASP A 206 17.04 23.57 -8.86
C ASP A 206 17.23 23.44 -10.38
N ASN A 207 17.12 22.22 -10.92
CA ASN A 207 17.21 21.98 -12.36
C ASN A 207 15.82 22.06 -13.01
N ILE A 208 15.34 23.30 -13.13
CA ILE A 208 13.99 23.61 -13.63
C ILE A 208 13.81 23.13 -15.08
N TYR A 209 14.86 23.21 -15.90
CA TYR A 209 14.79 22.82 -17.31
C TYR A 209 14.46 21.33 -17.48
N ILE A 210 15.20 20.45 -16.78
CA ILE A 210 14.97 19.01 -16.83
C ILE A 210 13.63 18.66 -16.15
N ALA A 211 13.29 19.32 -15.04
CA ALA A 211 12.01 19.12 -14.38
C ALA A 211 10.83 19.41 -15.33
N GLU A 212 10.89 20.52 -16.07
CA GLU A 212 9.85 20.90 -17.04
C GLU A 212 9.70 19.86 -18.16
N GLU A 213 10.80 19.31 -18.67
CA GLU A 213 10.78 18.26 -19.67
C GLU A 213 10.00 17.02 -19.17
N TYR A 214 10.31 16.56 -17.97
CA TYR A 214 9.59 15.43 -17.35
C TYR A 214 8.11 15.75 -17.11
N TYR A 215 7.77 16.98 -16.73
CA TYR A 215 6.38 17.42 -16.62
C TYR A 215 5.64 17.42 -17.96
N ARG A 216 6.23 17.97 -19.02
CA ARG A 216 5.61 17.98 -20.36
C ARG A 216 5.41 16.56 -20.89
N ASN A 217 6.40 15.70 -20.70
CA ASN A 217 6.30 14.28 -21.08
C ASN A 217 5.19 13.57 -20.30
N ASN A 218 4.97 13.92 -19.03
CA ASN A 218 3.85 13.42 -18.24
C ASN A 218 2.49 13.91 -18.76
N SER A 219 2.36 15.20 -19.08
CA SER A 219 1.12 15.78 -19.64
C SER A 219 0.77 15.22 -21.03
N GLN A 220 1.76 14.79 -21.81
CA GLN A 220 1.50 14.10 -23.07
C GLN A 220 0.90 12.70 -22.85
N VAL A 221 1.24 12.03 -21.74
CA VAL A 221 0.66 10.74 -21.34
C VAL A 221 -0.78 10.91 -20.83
N PHE A 222 -1.10 12.03 -20.17
CA PHE A 222 -2.46 12.38 -19.71
C PHE A 222 -3.05 13.58 -20.47
N LYS A 223 -3.66 13.34 -21.63
CA LYS A 223 -4.62 14.30 -22.25
C LYS A 223 -5.97 14.35 -21.51
N GLY A 224 -5.98 14.28 -20.18
CA GLY A 224 -7.18 14.39 -19.36
C GLY A 224 -6.94 13.96 -17.90
N ALA A 225 -7.03 14.94 -17.00
CA ALA A 225 -6.99 14.82 -15.52
C ALA A 225 -5.61 14.68 -14.86
N ASP A 226 -5.00 15.81 -14.47
CA ASP A 226 -4.91 16.23 -13.06
C ASP A 226 -4.25 17.62 -12.93
N PHE A 227 -5.02 18.61 -12.44
CA PHE A 227 -4.64 20.03 -12.36
C PHE A 227 -3.82 20.37 -11.10
N CYS A 228 -3.72 19.46 -10.12
CA CYS A 228 -3.13 19.76 -8.80
C CYS A 228 -1.60 19.82 -8.77
N LEU A 229 -0.89 19.10 -9.66
CA LEU A 229 0.56 19.22 -9.78
C LEU A 229 0.99 20.46 -10.56
N GLN A 230 0.10 21.01 -11.38
CA GLN A 230 0.37 22.16 -12.24
C GLN A 230 0.46 23.46 -11.43
N GLU A 231 -0.43 23.67 -10.47
CA GLU A 231 -0.46 24.86 -9.60
C GLU A 231 0.76 24.97 -8.67
N SER A 232 1.21 23.83 -8.11
CA SER A 232 2.37 23.80 -7.21
C SER A 232 3.71 23.91 -7.93
N PHE A 233 3.79 23.44 -9.18
CA PHE A 233 4.93 23.68 -10.07
C PHE A 233 4.98 25.13 -10.56
N VAL A 234 3.85 25.68 -11.05
CA VAL A 234 3.77 27.07 -11.55
C VAL A 234 4.05 28.10 -10.45
N SER A 235 3.65 27.82 -9.21
CA SER A 235 3.87 28.71 -8.06
C SER A 235 5.31 28.72 -7.54
N ARG A 236 6.16 27.77 -7.93
CA ARG A 236 7.57 27.68 -7.49
C ARG A 236 8.58 28.03 -8.58
N VAL A 237 8.12 28.07 -9.84
CA VAL A 237 8.90 28.49 -11.03
C VAL A 237 8.72 29.98 -11.33
N ARG A 238 7.74 30.66 -10.71
CA ARG A 238 7.60 32.13 -10.71
C ARG A 238 8.23 32.73 -9.47
#